data_AF-A0A1F6HYX3-F1
#
_entry.id   AF-A0A1F6HYX3-F1
#
_cell.length_a   1.000
_cell.length_b   1.000
_cell.length_c   1.000
_cell.angle_alpha   90.00
_cell.angle_beta   90.00
_cell.angle_gamma   90.00
#
_symmetry.space_group_name_H-M   'P 1'
#
loop_
_entity.id
_entity.type
_entity.pdbx_description
1 polymer ?
#
loop_
_entity_poly.entity_id
_entity_poly.type
_entity_poly.pdbx_seq_one_letter_code
_entity_poly.pdbx_strand_id
1 'polypeptide(L)'
;MRIKLFLADALFWLHFLVGSIWLGLFLVPSSVWHDKITFHFYLTIAIVGHQFLWGLILMLYTRKFRMVCILTTPMQVLRGEKISDPKNYDHSFFKELVGKNGIKIPHLASTLITFSALSLAIYQYLFLR
;
A
#
# COMPACT_ATOMS: atom_id res chain seq x y z
N MET A 1 -19.66 10.35 15.44
CA MET A 1 -18.21 10.64 15.39
C MET A 1 -17.34 9.45 15.77
N ARG A 2 -17.51 8.83 16.95
CA ARG A 2 -16.62 7.72 17.42
C ARG A 2 -16.54 6.51 16.47
N ILE A 3 -17.66 6.08 15.89
CA ILE A 3 -17.70 4.91 14.99
C ILE A 3 -16.92 5.15 13.69
N LYS A 4 -17.03 6.35 13.10
CA LYS A 4 -16.30 6.68 11.86
C LYS A 4 -14.79 6.68 12.06
N LEU A 5 -14.34 7.22 13.20
CA LEU A 5 -12.93 7.21 13.59
C LEU A 5 -12.43 5.78 13.85
N PHE A 6 -13.20 4.97 14.59
CA PHE A 6 -12.87 3.57 14.81
C PHE A 6 -12.73 2.79 13.49
N LEU A 7 -13.63 3.01 12.52
CA LEU A 7 -13.54 2.37 11.21
C LEU A 7 -12.33 2.86 10.41
N ALA A 8 -11.99 4.15 10.48
CA ALA A 8 -10.79 4.68 9.84
C ALA A 8 -9.52 4.03 10.42
N ASP A 9 -9.47 3.86 11.75
CA ASP A 9 -8.36 3.19 12.43
C ASP A 9 -8.29 1.71 12.09
N ALA A 10 -9.43 1.02 12.00
CA ALA A 10 -9.48 -0.38 11.57
C ALA A 10 -8.96 -0.55 10.14
N LEU A 11 -9.36 0.33 9.22
CA LEU A 11 -8.84 0.33 7.84
C LEU A 11 -7.35 0.64 7.79
N PHE A 12 -6.87 1.56 8.63
CA PHE A 12 -5.44 1.84 8.77
C PHE A 12 -4.66 0.59 9.20
N TRP A 13 -5.10 -0.07 10.28
CA TRP A 13 -4.44 -1.29 10.77
C TRP A 13 -4.51 -2.45 9.79
N LEU A 14 -5.63 -2.59 9.07
CA LEU A 14 -5.75 -3.58 8.01
C LEU A 14 -4.75 -3.31 6.88
N HIS A 15 -4.66 -2.06 6.43
CA HIS A 15 -3.70 -1.66 5.41
C HIS A 15 -2.25 -1.90 5.87
N PHE A 16 -1.96 -1.58 7.14
CA PHE A 16 -0.66 -1.85 7.77
C PHE A 16 -0.33 -3.33 7.81
N LEU A 17 -1.27 -4.17 8.22
CA LEU A 17 -1.10 -5.61 8.30
C LEU A 17 -0.82 -6.19 6.91
N VAL A 18 -1.58 -5.80 5.89
CA VAL A 18 -1.37 -6.25 4.51
C VAL A 18 0.01 -5.85 4.01
N GLY A 19 0.41 -4.58 4.20
CA GLY A 19 1.74 -4.10 3.79
C GLY A 19 2.88 -4.79 4.54
N SER A 20 2.71 -5.04 5.83
CA SER A 20 3.72 -5.70 6.69
C SER A 20 3.89 -7.18 6.34
N ILE A 21 2.78 -7.90 6.12
CA ILE A 21 2.83 -9.30 5.67
C ILE A 21 3.50 -9.36 4.30
N TRP A 22 3.08 -8.52 3.36
CA TRP A 22 3.63 -8.47 2.02
C TRP A 22 5.15 -8.26 2.03
N LEU A 23 5.65 -7.22 2.72
CA LEU A 23 7.09 -6.99 2.82
C LEU A 23 7.80 -8.09 3.64
N GLY A 24 7.15 -8.63 4.68
CA GLY A 24 7.68 -9.70 5.51
C GLY A 24 7.93 -11.02 4.76
N LEU A 25 7.19 -11.28 3.67
CA LEU A 25 7.41 -12.48 2.84
C LEU A 25 8.79 -12.52 2.18
N PHE A 26 9.49 -11.39 2.05
CA PHE A 26 10.88 -11.39 1.62
C PHE A 26 11.83 -12.06 2.63
N LEU A 27 11.47 -12.05 3.93
CA LEU A 27 12.29 -12.60 5.01
C LEU A 27 12.03 -14.10 5.27
N VAL A 28 10.92 -14.64 4.78
CA VAL A 28 10.60 -16.06 4.90
C VAL A 28 11.49 -16.85 3.93
N PRO A 29 12.30 -17.82 4.37
CA PRO A 29 13.09 -18.62 3.45
C PRO A 29 12.23 -19.67 2.72
N SER A 30 12.54 -19.98 1.46
CA SER A 30 11.81 -21.00 0.68
C SER A 30 11.92 -22.42 1.26
N SER A 31 12.92 -22.67 2.11
CA SER A 31 13.04 -23.91 2.87
C SER A 31 11.88 -24.13 3.84
N VAL A 32 11.28 -23.06 4.37
CA VAL A 32 10.13 -23.13 5.29
C VAL A 32 8.80 -23.17 4.53
N TRP A 33 8.73 -22.51 3.37
CA TRP A 33 7.54 -22.49 2.52
C TRP A 33 7.93 -22.53 1.04
N HIS A 34 7.83 -23.72 0.44
CA HIS A 34 8.27 -23.97 -0.95
C HIS A 34 7.57 -23.08 -1.97
N ASP A 35 6.24 -22.99 -1.92
CA ASP A 35 5.47 -22.19 -2.90
C ASP A 35 5.47 -20.68 -2.61
N LYS A 36 6.24 -20.22 -1.61
CA LYS A 36 6.25 -18.82 -1.19
C LYS A 36 6.62 -17.88 -2.32
N ILE A 37 7.58 -18.23 -3.17
CA ILE A 37 8.03 -17.37 -4.27
C ILE A 37 6.87 -17.14 -5.26
N THR A 38 6.21 -18.22 -5.68
CA THR A 38 5.04 -18.17 -6.57
C THR A 38 3.91 -17.37 -5.95
N PHE A 39 3.56 -17.67 -4.68
CA PHE A 39 2.52 -16.95 -3.95
C PHE A 39 2.83 -15.45 -3.85
N HIS A 40 4.07 -15.11 -3.44
CA HIS A 40 4.49 -13.74 -3.23
C HIS A 40 4.53 -12.95 -4.54
N PHE A 41 4.90 -13.57 -5.66
CA PHE A 41 4.84 -12.96 -6.98
C PHE A 41 3.41 -12.55 -7.36
N TYR A 42 2.45 -13.48 -7.30
CA TYR A 42 1.05 -13.17 -7.62
C TYR A 42 0.42 -12.18 -6.65
N LEU A 43 0.74 -12.28 -5.36
CA LEU A 43 0.33 -11.29 -4.36
C LEU A 43 0.89 -9.90 -4.71
N THR A 44 2.15 -9.82 -5.11
CA THR A 44 2.79 -8.55 -5.49
C THR A 44 2.15 -7.95 -6.73
N ILE A 45 1.85 -8.77 -7.75
CA ILE A 45 1.10 -8.31 -8.94
C ILE A 45 -0.28 -7.79 -8.53
N ALA A 46 -1.01 -8.51 -7.68
CA ALA A 46 -2.32 -8.07 -7.20
C ALA A 46 -2.22 -6.75 -6.41
N ILE A 47 -1.20 -6.59 -5.58
CA ILE A 47 -0.96 -5.37 -4.80
C ILE A 47 -0.65 -4.19 -5.71
N VAL A 48 0.30 -4.33 -6.63
CA VAL A 48 0.66 -3.23 -7.54
C VAL A 48 -0.48 -2.95 -8.51
N GLY A 49 -1.10 -3.99 -9.06
CA GLY A 49 -2.19 -3.90 -10.02
C GLY A 49 -3.38 -3.13 -9.48
N HIS A 50 -3.86 -3.46 -8.27
CA HIS A 50 -4.98 -2.72 -7.70
C HIS A 50 -4.59 -1.28 -7.34
N GLN A 51 -3.35 -1.02 -6.87
CA GLN A 51 -2.89 0.34 -6.58
C GLN A 51 -2.84 1.20 -7.84
N PHE A 52 -2.38 0.62 -8.95
CA PHE A 52 -2.32 1.27 -10.24
C PHE A 52 -3.72 1.55 -10.79
N LEU A 53 -4.59 0.53 -10.83
CA LEU A 53 -5.97 0.66 -11.30
C LEU A 53 -6.76 1.67 -10.48
N TRP A 54 -6.61 1.63 -9.15
CA TRP A 54 -7.26 2.59 -8.27
C TRP A 54 -6.70 4.01 -8.45
N GLY A 55 -5.39 4.14 -8.63
CA GLY A 55 -4.75 5.39 -9.00
C GLY A 55 -5.29 6.01 -10.28
N LEU A 56 -5.56 5.19 -11.31
CA LEU A 56 -6.18 5.63 -12.56
C LEU A 56 -7.62 6.11 -12.33
N ILE A 57 -8.40 5.39 -11.53
CA ILE A 57 -9.77 5.79 -11.18
C ILE A 57 -9.74 7.14 -10.43
N LEU A 58 -8.87 7.27 -9.42
CA LEU A 58 -8.73 8.50 -8.65
C LEU A 58 -8.21 9.67 -9.47
N MET A 59 -7.43 9.44 -10.53
CA MET A 59 -6.96 10.48 -11.43
C MET A 59 -8.14 11.23 -12.10
N LEU A 60 -9.26 10.55 -12.35
CA LEU A 60 -10.47 11.17 -12.90
C LEU A 60 -11.03 12.26 -11.98
N TYR A 61 -10.82 12.12 -10.66
CA TYR A 61 -11.31 13.05 -9.63
C TYR A 61 -10.25 14.06 -9.17
N THR A 62 -9.00 13.62 -9.06
CA THR A 62 -7.88 14.41 -8.49
C THR A 62 -7.02 15.10 -9.54
N ARG A 63 -7.19 14.74 -10.82
CA ARG A 63 -6.37 15.18 -11.97
C ARG A 63 -4.86 14.87 -11.82
N LYS A 64 -4.48 14.02 -10.87
CA LYS A 64 -3.10 13.59 -10.63
C LYS A 64 -3.05 12.08 -10.42
N PHE A 65 -2.24 11.39 -11.22
CA PHE A 65 -2.02 9.96 -11.04
C PHE A 65 -1.13 9.71 -9.82
N ARG A 66 -1.54 8.76 -8.99
CA ARG A 66 -0.81 8.30 -7.80
C ARG A 66 -1.10 6.82 -7.59
N MET A 67 -0.07 6.02 -7.32
CA MET A 67 -0.28 4.63 -6.89
C MET A 67 -0.77 4.65 -5.44
N VAL A 68 -2.04 4.28 -5.27
CA VAL A 68 -2.74 4.41 -3.99
C VAL A 68 -3.52 3.13 -3.76
N CYS A 69 -3.40 2.56 -2.57
CA CYS A 69 -4.23 1.41 -2.22
C CYS A 69 -5.69 1.78 -2.11
N ILE A 70 -6.55 0.86 -2.55
CA ILE A 70 -8.00 1.03 -2.48
C ILE A 70 -8.51 1.31 -1.06
N LEU A 71 -7.82 0.82 -0.02
CA LEU A 71 -8.17 1.07 1.39
C LEU A 71 -7.90 2.51 1.84
N THR A 72 -7.04 3.24 1.14
CA THR A 72 -6.66 4.61 1.50
C THR A 72 -7.83 5.60 1.30
N THR A 73 -8.59 5.45 0.21
CA THR A 73 -9.74 6.32 -0.08
C THR A 73 -10.86 6.23 0.97
N PRO A 74 -11.40 5.05 1.33
CA PRO A 74 -12.43 4.96 2.36
C PRO A 74 -11.94 5.42 3.73
N MET A 75 -10.67 5.18 4.08
CA MET A 75 -10.06 5.70 5.30
C MET A 75 -10.08 7.24 5.32
N GLN A 76 -9.69 7.89 4.23
CA GLN A 76 -9.76 9.35 4.10
C GLN A 76 -11.19 9.88 4.19
N VAL A 77 -12.12 9.26 3.46
CA VAL A 77 -13.54 9.64 3.49
C VAL A 77 -14.12 9.55 4.91
N LEU A 78 -13.77 8.51 5.67
CA LEU A 78 -14.20 8.36 7.07
C LEU A 78 -13.63 9.45 7.99
N ARG A 79 -12.49 10.04 7.62
CA ARG A 79 -11.86 11.18 8.30
C ARG A 79 -12.39 12.55 7.86
N GLY A 80 -13.36 12.57 6.93
CA GLY A 80 -13.96 13.81 6.43
C GLY A 80 -13.18 14.46 5.29
N GLU A 81 -12.18 13.76 4.75
CA GLU A 81 -11.38 14.26 3.64
C GLU A 81 -12.13 14.14 2.29
N LYS A 82 -11.91 15.10 1.40
CA LYS A 82 -12.49 15.08 0.05
C LYS A 82 -11.68 14.19 -0.87
N ILE A 83 -12.37 13.30 -1.60
CA ILE A 83 -11.76 12.38 -2.59
C ILE A 83 -11.01 13.15 -3.69
N SER A 84 -11.48 14.35 -4.05
CA SER A 84 -10.93 15.17 -5.12
C SER A 84 -9.63 15.89 -4.76
N ASP A 85 -9.26 15.98 -3.47
CA ASP A 85 -8.03 16.68 -3.08
C ASP A 85 -6.82 15.72 -3.20
N PRO A 86 -5.90 15.95 -4.17
CA PRO A 86 -4.74 15.09 -4.38
C PRO A 86 -3.76 15.08 -3.19
N LYS A 87 -3.81 16.07 -2.28
CA LYS A 87 -2.93 16.13 -1.10
C LYS A 87 -3.27 15.04 -0.09
N ASN A 88 -4.52 14.57 -0.09
CA ASN A 88 -4.93 13.54 0.87
C ASN A 88 -4.16 12.25 0.63
N TYR A 89 -3.85 11.95 -0.63
CA TYR A 89 -3.11 10.77 -1.06
C TYR A 89 -1.59 10.92 -0.99
N ASP A 90 -1.06 12.12 -0.74
CA ASP A 90 0.37 12.34 -0.45
C ASP A 90 0.74 11.92 0.99
N HIS A 91 -0.26 11.80 1.88
CA HIS A 91 -0.05 11.99 3.31
C HIS A 91 -0.66 10.91 4.18
N SER A 92 -1.22 9.84 3.63
CA SER A 92 -2.25 9.10 4.37
C SER A 92 -1.75 7.94 5.22
N PHE A 93 -0.65 7.29 4.88
CA PHE A 93 -0.31 6.02 5.53
C PHE A 93 0.87 6.13 6.51
N PHE A 94 2.06 6.48 6.04
CA PHE A 94 3.23 6.60 6.92
C PHE A 94 3.20 7.85 7.81
N LYS A 95 2.46 8.89 7.44
CA LYS A 95 2.28 10.07 8.32
C LYS A 95 1.55 9.70 9.62
N GLU A 96 0.73 8.66 9.63
CA GLU A 96 0.09 8.18 10.86
C GLU A 96 0.93 7.17 11.61
N LEU A 97 1.56 6.23 10.90
CA LEU A 97 2.49 5.30 11.52
C LEU A 97 3.64 6.04 12.22
N VAL A 98 4.11 7.12 11.60
CA VAL A 98 5.24 7.93 12.06
C VAL A 98 4.80 9.28 12.62
N GLY A 99 3.50 9.55 12.69
CA GLY A 99 2.92 10.77 13.28
C GLY A 99 3.14 10.86 14.80
N LYS A 100 3.55 9.77 15.44
CA LYS A 100 4.09 9.79 16.81
C LYS A 100 5.55 10.26 16.89
N ASN A 101 6.32 10.21 15.79
CA ASN A 101 7.77 10.47 15.75
C ASN A 101 8.22 11.57 14.74
N GLY A 102 7.30 12.20 13.99
CA GLY A 102 7.57 13.39 13.17
C GLY A 102 8.22 13.18 11.79
N ILE A 103 8.53 11.94 11.38
CA ILE A 103 9.17 11.67 10.08
C ILE A 103 8.12 11.58 8.98
N LYS A 104 8.27 12.41 7.95
CA LYS A 104 7.42 12.44 6.76
C LYS A 104 8.06 11.55 5.69
N ILE A 105 7.46 10.41 5.38
CA ILE A 105 7.89 9.62 4.21
C ILE A 105 7.18 10.18 2.97
N PRO A 106 7.92 10.71 1.98
CA PRO A 106 7.32 11.26 0.78
C PRO A 106 6.67 10.15 -0.06
N HIS A 107 5.61 10.47 -0.79
CA HIS A 107 4.94 9.55 -1.74
C HIS A 107 5.93 8.87 -2.70
N LEU A 108 7.00 9.58 -3.08
CA LEU A 108 8.07 9.00 -3.90
C LEU A 108 8.71 7.78 -3.24
N ALA A 109 8.95 7.80 -1.92
CA ALA A 109 9.54 6.67 -1.22
C ALA A 109 8.59 5.45 -1.17
N SER A 110 7.28 5.64 -0.96
CA SER A 110 6.33 4.52 -1.05
C SER A 110 6.26 3.95 -2.47
N THR A 111 6.28 4.80 -3.49
CA THR A 111 6.37 4.36 -4.88
C THR A 111 7.64 3.55 -5.15
N LEU A 112 8.79 4.03 -4.67
CA LEU A 112 10.08 3.32 -4.81
C LEU A 112 10.05 1.96 -4.11
N ILE A 113 9.56 1.88 -2.87
CA ILE A 113 9.41 0.61 -2.15
C ILE A 113 8.54 -0.36 -2.95
N THR A 114 7.42 0.13 -3.50
CA THR A 114 6.51 -0.70 -4.29
C THR A 114 7.17 -1.24 -5.55
N PHE A 115 7.91 -0.40 -6.29
CA PHE A 115 8.62 -0.84 -7.48
C PHE A 115 9.79 -1.77 -7.15
N SER A 116 10.57 -1.49 -6.10
CA SER A 116 11.65 -2.37 -5.66
C SER A 116 11.13 -3.75 -5.24
N ALA A 117 10.02 -3.80 -4.51
CA ALA A 117 9.36 -5.05 -4.14
C ALA A 117 8.88 -5.82 -5.38
N LEU A 118 8.26 -5.14 -6.35
CA LEU A 118 7.85 -5.76 -7.62
C LEU A 118 9.03 -6.32 -8.39
N SER A 119 10.10 -5.54 -8.58
CA SER A 119 11.30 -5.99 -9.29
C SER A 119 11.93 -7.20 -8.61
N LEU A 120 12.02 -7.21 -7.29
CA LEU A 120 12.56 -8.33 -6.53
C LEU A 120 11.66 -9.56 -6.63
N ALA A 121 10.34 -9.41 -6.52
CA ALA A 121 9.40 -10.52 -6.67
C ALA A 121 9.44 -11.13 -8.07
N ILE A 122 9.57 -10.32 -9.13
CA ILE A 122 9.77 -10.78 -10.51
C ILE A 122 11.09 -11.57 -10.62
N TYR A 123 12.18 -11.03 -10.08
CA TYR A 123 13.48 -11.71 -10.10
C TYR A 123 13.41 -13.06 -9.38
N GLN A 124 12.85 -13.10 -8.17
CA GLN A 124 12.68 -14.36 -7.42
C GLN A 124 11.86 -15.38 -8.21
N TYR A 125 10.77 -14.95 -8.86
CA TYR A 125 9.90 -15.84 -9.63
C TYR A 125 10.56 -16.40 -10.89
N LEU A 126 11.34 -15.59 -11.61
CA LEU A 126 11.97 -16.00 -12.86
C LEU A 126 13.26 -16.81 -12.67
N PHE A 127 14.01 -16.57 -11.58
CA PHE A 127 15.36 -17.11 -11.42
C PHE A 127 15.57 -17.99 -10.18
N LEU A 128 14.72 -17.90 -9.16
CA LEU A 128 14.90 -18.60 -7.88
C LEU A 128 13.74 -19.55 -7.51
N ARG A 129 12.78 -19.73 -8.43
CA ARG A 129 11.66 -20.66 -8.28
C ARG A 129 12.10 -22.11 -8.45
#